data_AF-A0A843I633-F1
#
_entry.id   AF-A0A843I633-F1
#
_cell.length_a   1.000
_cell.length_b   1.000
_cell.length_c   1.000
_cell.angle_alpha   90.00
_cell.angle_beta   90.00
_cell.angle_gamma   90.00
#
_symmetry.space_group_name_H-M   'P 1'
#
loop_
_entity.id
_entity.type
_entity.pdbx_description
1 polymer ?
#
loop_
_entity_poly.entity_id
_entity_poly.type
_entity_poly.pdbx_seq_one_letter_code
_entity_poly.pdbx_strand_id
1 'polypeptide(L)'
;MRADPSISSVNNTNSISIKVDLTHVIPAPGKNITSGDGNCFIRTNYSSNKTYIDTIQPGGHIRIYTRYINAWNESLQGLLGIYALNGYINIDESPTGEYLEITPGTKYIVVQLNVIDIYVQIGQGWIL
;
A
#
# COMPACT_ATOMS: atom_id res chain seq x y z
N MET A 1 2.31 11.02 -14.45
CA MET A 1 2.86 9.69 -14.12
C MET A 1 1.91 9.02 -13.15
N ARG A 2 1.38 7.84 -13.51
CA ARG A 2 0.67 6.97 -12.58
C ARG A 2 1.73 6.18 -11.82
N ALA A 3 1.65 6.18 -10.49
CA ALA A 3 2.44 5.30 -9.65
C ALA A 3 1.48 4.22 -9.14
N ASP A 4 1.66 2.99 -9.61
CA ASP A 4 0.89 1.88 -9.08
C ASP A 4 1.27 1.66 -7.62
N PRO A 5 0.30 1.25 -6.78
CA PRO A 5 0.58 0.92 -5.39
C PRO A 5 1.57 -0.25 -5.33
N SER A 6 2.45 -0.25 -4.32
CA SER A 6 3.43 -1.34 -4.12
C SER A 6 2.72 -2.60 -3.63
N ILE A 7 2.13 -3.33 -4.58
CA ILE A 7 1.38 -4.56 -4.34
C ILE A 7 2.02 -5.67 -5.16
N SER A 8 2.18 -6.83 -4.53
CA SER A 8 2.56 -8.06 -5.23
C SER A 8 1.67 -9.20 -4.77
N SER A 9 1.55 -10.23 -5.61
CA SER A 9 0.70 -11.38 -5.31
C SER A 9 1.32 -12.68 -5.76
N VAL A 10 1.01 -13.75 -5.02
CA VAL A 10 1.44 -15.12 -5.32
C VAL A 10 0.24 -16.04 -5.24
N ASN A 11 0.05 -16.84 -6.29
CA ASN A 11 -0.97 -17.88 -6.34
C ASN A 11 -0.41 -19.19 -5.81
N ASN A 12 -0.81 -19.60 -4.61
CA ASN A 12 -0.48 -20.89 -4.02
C ASN A 12 -1.59 -21.90 -4.29
N THR A 13 -1.38 -23.17 -3.92
CA THR A 13 -2.36 -24.25 -4.15
C THR A 13 -3.75 -23.90 -3.61
N ASN A 14 -3.84 -23.48 -2.34
CA ASN A 14 -5.11 -23.23 -1.65
C ASN A 14 -5.36 -21.75 -1.34
N SER A 15 -4.42 -20.86 -1.65
CA SER A 15 -4.48 -19.46 -1.25
C SER A 15 -3.91 -18.50 -2.28
N ILE A 16 -4.39 -17.26 -2.25
CA ILE A 16 -3.73 -16.14 -2.90
C ILE A 16 -3.06 -15.30 -1.81
N SER A 17 -1.74 -15.18 -1.84
CA SER A 17 -1.01 -14.27 -0.96
C SER A 17 -0.89 -12.91 -1.61
N ILE A 18 -1.38 -11.86 -0.96
CA ILE A 18 -1.27 -10.47 -1.40
C ILE A 18 -0.36 -9.74 -0.41
N LYS A 19 0.71 -9.13 -0.91
CA LYS A 19 1.63 -8.32 -0.12
C LYS A 19 1.48 -6.87 -0.53
N VAL A 20 1.31 -6.00 0.46
CA VAL A 20 1.16 -4.56 0.28
C VAL A 20 2.22 -3.87 1.12
N ASP A 21 3.05 -3.04 0.48
CA ASP A 21 4.00 -2.19 1.17
C ASP A 21 3.45 -0.76 1.20
N LEU A 22 3.22 -0.25 2.41
CA LEU A 22 2.77 1.11 2.64
C LEU A 22 3.89 1.92 3.25
N THR A 23 4.44 2.86 2.47
CA THR A 23 5.42 3.80 2.97
C THR A 23 4.72 4.98 3.63
N HIS A 24 4.98 5.17 4.91
CA HIS A 24 4.47 6.29 5.69
C HIS A 24 5.61 7.26 5.96
N VAL A 25 5.56 8.41 5.27
CA VAL A 25 6.58 9.46 5.39
C VAL A 25 6.18 10.38 6.54
N ILE A 26 6.96 10.37 7.62
CA ILE A 26 6.69 11.14 8.83
C ILE A 26 7.64 12.34 8.88
N PRO A 27 7.12 13.58 8.91
CA PRO A 27 7.96 14.75 9.09
C PRO A 27 8.54 14.76 10.51
N ALA A 28 9.85 14.91 10.61
CA ALA A 28 10.53 15.14 11.88
C ALA A 28 11.16 16.54 11.86
N PRO A 29 11.03 17.33 12.94
CA PRO A 29 11.64 18.65 12.99
C PRO A 29 13.16 18.55 12.81
N GLY A 30 13.69 19.40 11.93
CA GLY A 30 15.13 19.59 11.76
C GLY A 30 15.75 20.32 12.96
N LYS A 31 17.08 20.27 13.09
CA LYS A 31 17.81 20.97 14.17
C LYS A 31 17.73 22.50 14.09
N ASN A 32 17.43 23.07 12.92
CA ASN A 32 17.29 24.51 12.71
C ASN A 32 15.97 24.81 11.98
N ILE A 33 15.16 25.68 12.59
CA ILE A 33 13.93 26.28 12.02
C ILE A 33 14.18 27.65 11.39
N THR A 34 15.41 28.15 11.45
CA THR A 34 15.82 29.43 10.88
C THR A 34 15.81 29.38 9.36
N SER A 35 15.08 30.30 8.75
CA SER A 35 15.07 30.55 7.30
C SER A 35 16.26 31.42 6.91
N GLY A 36 17.14 30.92 6.05
CA GLY A 36 18.16 31.68 5.34
C GLY A 36 18.18 31.36 3.84
N ASP A 37 19.10 31.93 3.07
CA ASP A 37 19.40 31.46 1.71
C ASP A 37 20.53 30.42 1.75
N GLY A 38 20.37 29.28 1.06
CA GLY A 38 21.37 28.21 1.01
C GLY A 38 20.82 26.84 0.61
N ASN A 39 21.71 25.84 0.54
CA ASN A 39 21.35 24.47 0.18
C ASN A 39 20.45 23.81 1.24
N CYS A 40 19.31 23.29 0.80
CA CYS A 40 18.41 22.48 1.62
C CYS A 40 18.82 21.00 1.51
N PHE A 41 18.90 20.31 2.65
CA PHE A 41 19.17 18.87 2.68
C PHE A 41 17.97 18.13 3.23
N ILE A 42 17.63 17.01 2.59
CA ILE A 42 16.63 16.06 3.06
C ILE A 42 17.39 14.88 3.65
N ARG A 43 17.24 14.66 4.96
CA ARG A 43 17.74 13.46 5.63
C ARG A 43 16.59 12.50 5.88
N THR A 44 16.70 11.30 5.33
CA THR A 44 15.77 10.21 5.57
C THR A 44 16.39 9.24 6.57
N ASN A 45 15.72 8.99 7.68
CA ASN A 45 16.12 7.95 8.63
C ASN A 45 15.07 6.85 8.61
N TYR A 46 15.53 5.60 8.45
CA TYR A 46 14.66 4.43 8.59
C TYR A 46 14.25 4.32 10.05
N SER A 47 12.95 4.29 10.32
CA SER A 47 12.49 4.36 11.71
C SER A 47 11.95 3.04 12.23
N SER A 48 11.09 2.39 11.46
CA SER A 48 10.42 1.16 11.87
C SER A 48 9.76 0.48 10.70
N ASN A 49 9.67 -0.85 10.78
CA ASN A 49 8.80 -1.66 9.95
C ASN A 49 7.85 -2.44 10.84
N LYS A 50 6.56 -2.40 10.52
CA LYS A 50 5.56 -3.26 11.14
C LYS A 50 4.88 -4.07 10.06
N THR A 51 4.92 -5.39 10.23
CA THR A 51 4.24 -6.32 9.35
C THR A 51 2.98 -6.83 10.05
N TYR A 52 1.85 -6.71 9.37
CA TYR A 52 0.56 -7.29 9.75
C TYR A 52 0.24 -8.41 8.78
N ILE A 53 -0.18 -9.56 9.28
CA ILE A 53 -0.58 -10.70 8.45
C ILE A 53 -1.97 -11.12 8.89
N ASP A 54 -2.86 -11.32 7.93
CA ASP A 54 -4.19 -11.85 8.17
C ASP A 54 -4.61 -12.82 7.07
N THR A 55 -5.56 -13.70 7.38
CA THR A 55 -6.13 -14.67 6.44
C THR A 55 -7.63 -14.47 6.31
N ILE A 56 -8.05 -14.02 5.13
CA ILE A 56 -9.44 -13.79 4.79
C ILE A 56 -10.05 -15.09 4.25
N GLN A 57 -10.90 -15.70 5.08
CA GLN A 57 -11.65 -16.91 4.77
C GLN A 57 -12.88 -16.62 3.91
N PRO A 58 -13.52 -17.64 3.28
CA PRO A 58 -14.78 -17.46 2.57
C PRO A 58 -15.83 -16.73 3.42
N GLY A 59 -16.44 -15.69 2.84
CA GLY A 59 -17.35 -14.77 3.54
C GLY A 59 -16.68 -13.52 4.15
N GLY A 60 -15.35 -13.47 4.19
CA GLY A 60 -14.58 -12.27 4.52
C GLY A 60 -14.35 -11.36 3.30
N HIS A 61 -13.80 -10.16 3.55
CA HIS A 61 -13.55 -9.18 2.50
C HIS A 61 -12.35 -8.28 2.85
N ILE A 62 -11.68 -7.79 1.81
CA ILE A 62 -10.70 -6.69 1.89
C ILE A 62 -11.34 -5.48 1.21
N ARG A 63 -11.39 -4.34 1.91
CA ARG A 63 -11.93 -3.09 1.35
C ARG A 63 -10.87 -2.03 1.24
N ILE A 64 -10.77 -1.42 0.07
CA ILE A 64 -9.84 -0.34 -0.23
C ILE A 64 -10.67 0.93 -0.48
N TYR A 65 -10.69 1.81 0.51
CA TYR A 65 -11.36 3.11 0.42
C TYR A 65 -10.44 4.10 -0.30
N THR A 66 -10.92 4.67 -1.40
CA THR A 66 -10.12 5.58 -2.23
C THR A 66 -11.01 6.50 -3.04
N ARG A 67 -10.52 7.72 -3.31
CA ARG A 67 -11.19 8.66 -4.23
C ARG A 67 -10.92 8.35 -5.70
N TYR A 68 -10.02 7.41 -5.98
CA TYR A 68 -9.55 7.07 -7.32
C TYR A 68 -9.92 5.63 -7.69
N ILE A 69 -11.21 5.29 -7.60
CA ILE A 69 -11.73 3.93 -7.80
C ILE A 69 -11.28 3.35 -9.14
N ASN A 70 -11.49 4.06 -10.25
CA ASN A 70 -11.15 3.56 -11.58
C ASN A 70 -9.66 3.22 -11.71
N ALA A 71 -8.77 4.08 -11.21
CA ALA A 71 -7.33 3.85 -11.26
C ALA A 71 -6.93 2.63 -10.43
N TRP A 72 -7.51 2.49 -9.23
CA TRP A 72 -7.27 1.32 -8.40
C TRP A 72 -7.85 0.04 -9.00
N ASN A 73 -9.05 0.08 -9.58
CA ASN A 73 -9.65 -1.07 -10.23
C ASN A 73 -8.76 -1.53 -11.39
N GLU A 74 -8.33 -0.62 -12.27
CA GLU A 74 -7.41 -0.95 -13.34
C GLU A 74 -6.09 -1.58 -12.83
N SER A 75 -5.50 -1.04 -11.75
CA SER A 75 -4.26 -1.60 -11.18
C SER A 75 -4.49 -3.00 -10.61
N LEU A 76 -5.60 -3.19 -9.87
CA LEU A 76 -5.94 -4.47 -9.27
C LEU A 76 -6.32 -5.51 -10.33
N GLN A 77 -7.05 -5.13 -11.37
CA GLN A 77 -7.37 -6.02 -12.49
C GLN A 77 -6.10 -6.39 -13.27
N GLY A 78 -5.15 -5.46 -13.44
CA GLY A 78 -3.86 -5.75 -14.04
C GLY A 78 -3.03 -6.75 -13.21
N LEU A 79 -3.04 -6.62 -11.88
CA LEU A 79 -2.23 -7.45 -10.98
C LEU A 79 -2.87 -8.80 -10.66
N LEU A 80 -4.18 -8.78 -10.38
CA LEU A 80 -4.95 -9.89 -9.81
C LEU A 80 -6.02 -10.44 -10.76
N GLY A 81 -6.28 -9.78 -11.90
CA GLY A 81 -7.38 -10.11 -12.79
C GLY A 81 -7.35 -11.54 -13.31
N ILE A 82 -6.16 -12.14 -13.49
CA ILE A 82 -6.07 -13.55 -13.89
C ILE A 82 -6.57 -14.50 -12.79
N TYR A 83 -6.46 -14.12 -11.51
CA TYR A 83 -7.02 -14.89 -10.40
C TYR A 83 -8.54 -14.70 -10.31
N ALA A 84 -9.01 -13.49 -10.62
CA ALA A 84 -10.44 -13.19 -10.70
C ALA A 84 -11.12 -13.96 -11.84
N LEU A 85 -10.52 -13.98 -13.03
CA LEU A 85 -11.01 -14.74 -14.19
C LEU A 85 -11.09 -16.25 -13.92
N ASN A 86 -10.18 -16.78 -13.10
CA ASN A 86 -10.19 -18.19 -12.69
C ASN A 86 -11.12 -18.48 -11.50
N GLY A 87 -11.84 -17.47 -10.98
CA GLY A 87 -12.74 -17.61 -9.83
C GLY A 87 -12.03 -17.92 -8.50
N TYR A 88 -10.74 -17.59 -8.38
CA TYR A 88 -9.99 -17.78 -7.14
C TYR A 88 -10.33 -16.71 -6.10
N ILE A 89 -10.58 -15.49 -6.57
CA ILE A 89 -11.01 -14.31 -5.82
C ILE A 89 -12.01 -13.52 -6.69
N ASN A 90 -12.72 -12.56 -6.10
CA ASN A 90 -13.50 -11.58 -6.85
C ASN A 90 -12.99 -10.18 -6.54
N ILE A 91 -13.12 -9.26 -7.50
CA ILE A 91 -12.74 -7.86 -7.38
C ILE A 91 -13.91 -7.03 -7.89
N ASP A 92 -14.56 -6.32 -6.98
CA ASP A 92 -15.81 -5.62 -7.26
C ASP A 92 -15.70 -4.15 -6.82
N GLU A 93 -16.32 -3.25 -7.58
CA GLU A 93 -16.52 -1.86 -7.19
C GLU A 93 -17.75 -1.74 -6.29
N SER A 94 -17.69 -0.92 -5.25
CA SER A 94 -18.88 -0.66 -4.43
C SER A 94 -19.96 0.01 -5.28
N PRO A 95 -21.25 -0.31 -5.07
CA PRO A 95 -22.35 0.37 -5.77
C PRO A 95 -22.37 1.88 -5.53
N THR A 96 -21.80 2.33 -4.41
CA THR A 96 -21.70 3.74 -4.03
C THR A 96 -20.46 4.44 -4.64
N GLY A 97 -19.52 3.68 -5.23
CA GLY A 97 -18.26 4.22 -5.77
C GLY A 97 -17.29 4.72 -4.70
N GLU A 98 -17.37 4.19 -3.47
CA GLU A 98 -16.58 4.64 -2.33
C GLU A 98 -15.38 3.74 -2.03
N TYR A 99 -15.46 2.47 -2.43
CA TYR A 99 -14.39 1.49 -2.20
C TYR A 99 -14.36 0.41 -3.28
N LEU A 100 -13.22 -0.27 -3.33
CA LEU A 100 -13.06 -1.55 -4.03
C LEU A 100 -13.07 -2.68 -3.02
N GLU A 101 -13.71 -3.78 -3.36
CA GLU A 101 -13.82 -4.97 -2.53
C GLU A 101 -13.12 -6.15 -3.20
N ILE A 102 -12.29 -6.86 -2.43
CA ILE A 102 -11.70 -8.12 -2.84
C ILE A 102 -12.24 -9.20 -1.92
N THR A 103 -12.90 -10.21 -2.49
CA THR A 103 -13.47 -11.33 -1.73
C THR A 103 -12.84 -12.66 -2.13
N PRO A 104 -12.69 -13.61 -1.20
CA PRO A 104 -12.30 -14.98 -1.54
C PRO A 104 -13.35 -15.65 -2.44
N GLY A 105 -12.89 -16.34 -3.47
CA GLY A 105 -13.69 -17.24 -4.30
C GLY A 105 -13.43 -18.68 -3.87
N THR A 106 -12.83 -19.46 -4.75
CA THR A 106 -12.41 -20.85 -4.45
C THR A 106 -11.15 -20.96 -3.58
N LYS A 107 -10.38 -19.87 -3.42
CA LYS A 107 -9.17 -19.81 -2.58
C LYS A 107 -9.32 -18.74 -1.51
N TYR A 108 -8.79 -18.99 -0.32
CA TYR A 108 -8.69 -17.96 0.72
C TYR A 108 -7.57 -16.95 0.40
N ILE A 109 -7.64 -15.77 1.00
CA ILE A 109 -6.65 -14.71 0.75
C ILE A 109 -5.77 -14.55 1.98
N VAL A 110 -4.45 -14.60 1.82
CA VAL A 110 -3.50 -14.23 2.87
C VAL A 110 -3.01 -12.83 2.56
N VAL A 111 -3.34 -11.85 3.40
CA VAL A 111 -2.88 -10.48 3.23
C VAL A 111 -1.70 -10.22 4.16
N GLN A 112 -0.63 -9.65 3.61
CA GLN A 112 0.51 -9.15 4.38
C GLN A 112 0.64 -7.65 4.09
N LEU A 113 0.45 -6.83 5.12
CA LEU A 113 0.66 -5.39 5.07
C LEU A 113 1.95 -5.05 5.79
N ASN A 114 2.93 -4.53 5.06
CA ASN A 114 4.15 -3.97 5.64
C ASN A 114 4.02 -2.45 5.68
N VAL A 115 4.03 -1.87 6.87
CA VAL A 115 4.06 -0.43 7.08
C VAL A 115 5.49 -0.02 7.35
N ILE A 116 6.06 0.74 6.43
CA ILE A 116 7.43 1.24 6.49
C ILE A 116 7.36 2.72 6.85
N ASP A 117 7.74 3.04 8.07
CA ASP A 117 7.84 4.43 8.51
C ASP A 117 9.22 4.99 8.09
N ILE A 118 9.20 6.15 7.43
CA ILE A 118 10.40 6.89 7.04
C ILE A 118 10.33 8.27 7.67
N TYR A 119 11.23 8.58 8.60
CA TYR A 119 11.36 9.93 9.12
C TYR A 119 12.10 10.80 8.12
N VAL A 120 11.52 11.96 7.83
CA VAL A 120 12.13 12.96 6.94
C VAL A 120 12.40 14.23 7.73
N GLN A 121 13.67 14.57 7.82
CA GLN A 121 14.14 15.83 8.39
C GLN A 121 14.58 16.75 7.26
N ILE A 122 13.92 17.90 7.16
CA ILE A 122 14.27 18.97 6.24
C ILE A 122 14.93 20.07 7.08
N GLY A 123 16.15 20.46 6.72
CA GLY A 123 16.87 21.53 7.40
C GLY A 123 17.98 22.12 6.53
N GLN A 124 18.36 23.36 6.83
CA GLN A 124 19.54 23.99 6.24
C GLN A 124 20.81 23.37 6.83
N GLY A 125 21.75 23.02 5.96
CA GLY A 125 22.98 22.34 6.36
C GLY A 125 24.22 23.16 6.06
N TRP A 126 24.93 23.57 7.11
CA TRP A 126 26.37 23.35 7.24
C TRP A 126 26.56 22.65 8.60
N ILE A 127 27.10 21.42 8.60
CA ILE A 127 27.68 20.82 9.80
C ILE A 127 29.18 20.86 9.57
N LEU A 128 29.88 21.71 10.33
CA LEU A 128 31.34 21.67 10.49
C LEU A 128 31.69 20.71 11.63
#